data_AF-A0A1X7VKC9-F1
#
_entry.id   AF-A0A1X7VKC9-F1
#
_cell.length_a   1.000
_cell.length_b   1.000
_cell.length_c   1.000
_cell.angle_alpha   90.00
_cell.angle_beta   90.00
_cell.angle_gamma   90.00
#
_symmetry.space_group_name_H-M   'P 1'
#
loop_
_entity.id
_entity.type
_entity.pdbx_description
1 polymer ?
#
loop_
_entity_poly.entity_id
_entity_poly.type
_entity_poly.pdbx_seq_one_letter_code
_entity_poly.pdbx_strand_id
1 'polypeptide(L)'
;MYGQYYRELSGVADCVNSWAWLQRSDLKSETEALICAAQEQALRTNYIKCKVDKTVESPLCQLCKEAGESVYHIISECKKLAQKEYKRRHDGVARFLHWELCGKYKLQRTEKWWEHQPEGVMEPSDVKILWDVMIQCDHLIEHRKPDIVVLEKGDKKCFIVDVAIPGDKRIISKEEEKVEKYQELNKT
;
A
#
# COMPACT_ATOMS: atom_id res chain seq x y z
N MET A 1 -21.86 1.40 -10.63
CA MET A 1 -21.07 2.02 -9.54
C MET A 1 -21.52 1.52 -8.19
N TYR A 2 -22.81 1.54 -7.83
CA TYR A 2 -23.26 0.92 -6.56
C TYR A 2 -22.93 -0.58 -6.44
N GLY A 3 -22.34 -0.96 -5.31
CA GLY A 3 -21.89 -2.31 -4.98
C GLY A 3 -20.75 -2.81 -5.86
N GLN A 4 -20.12 -1.93 -6.65
CA GLN A 4 -19.00 -2.31 -7.51
C GLN A 4 -17.80 -2.70 -6.66
N TYR A 5 -17.48 -1.91 -5.64
CA TYR A 5 -16.41 -2.21 -4.71
C TYR A 5 -16.62 -3.56 -4.03
N TYR A 6 -17.83 -3.82 -3.51
CA TYR A 6 -18.17 -5.11 -2.91
C TYR A 6 -17.98 -6.31 -3.85
N ARG A 7 -18.41 -6.17 -5.13
CA ARG A 7 -18.22 -7.24 -6.13
C ARG A 7 -16.74 -7.45 -6.48
N GLU A 8 -15.96 -6.37 -6.52
CA GLU A 8 -14.54 -6.39 -6.88
C GLU A 8 -13.65 -6.89 -5.71
N LEU A 9 -14.10 -6.78 -4.47
CA LEU A 9 -13.42 -7.33 -3.29
C LEU A 9 -13.48 -8.86 -3.22
N SER A 10 -14.57 -9.45 -3.71
CA SER A 10 -14.83 -10.89 -3.58
C SER A 10 -13.75 -11.71 -4.27
N GLY A 11 -13.04 -12.55 -3.49
CA GLY A 11 -11.96 -13.40 -3.99
C GLY A 11 -10.61 -12.70 -4.18
N VAL A 12 -10.52 -11.41 -3.81
CA VAL A 12 -9.30 -10.60 -3.97
C VAL A 12 -8.76 -10.12 -2.62
N ALA A 13 -9.63 -9.83 -1.66
CA ALA A 13 -9.23 -9.37 -0.32
C ALA A 13 -10.12 -9.97 0.78
N ASP A 14 -9.60 -9.97 2.01
CA ASP A 14 -10.36 -10.37 3.19
C ASP A 14 -11.50 -9.35 3.42
N CYS A 15 -12.73 -9.80 3.20
CA CYS A 15 -13.90 -8.95 3.33
C CYS A 15 -14.09 -8.45 4.76
N VAL A 16 -13.81 -9.25 5.79
CA VAL A 16 -14.03 -8.84 7.18
C VAL A 16 -13.03 -7.76 7.57
N ASN A 17 -11.74 -8.01 7.29
CA ASN A 17 -10.67 -7.07 7.63
C ASN A 17 -10.71 -5.78 6.79
N SER A 18 -11.23 -5.83 5.56
CA SER A 18 -11.41 -4.63 4.71
C SER A 18 -12.36 -3.59 5.33
N TRP A 19 -13.27 -4.01 6.22
CA TRP A 19 -14.23 -3.13 6.89
C TRP A 19 -13.92 -2.89 8.38
N ALA A 20 -12.83 -3.46 8.91
CA ALA A 20 -12.50 -3.36 10.34
C ALA A 20 -12.34 -1.90 10.81
N TRP A 21 -11.92 -0.99 9.92
CA TRP A 21 -11.77 0.43 10.23
C TRP A 21 -13.10 1.14 10.53
N LEU A 22 -14.24 0.66 10.01
CA LEU A 22 -15.58 1.18 10.34
C LEU A 22 -16.06 0.72 11.73
N GLN A 23 -15.46 -0.33 12.30
CA GLN A 23 -15.88 -0.90 13.58
C GLN A 23 -15.15 -0.30 14.78
N ARG A 24 -14.02 0.35 14.55
CA ARG A 24 -13.13 0.83 15.62
C ARG A 24 -13.50 2.22 16.14
N SER A 25 -14.40 2.94 15.46
CA SER A 25 -14.82 4.32 15.78
C SER A 25 -13.64 5.30 15.94
N ASP A 26 -12.52 5.02 15.26
CA ASP A 26 -11.30 5.85 15.28
C ASP A 26 -11.46 7.11 14.41
N LEU A 27 -12.51 7.18 13.58
CA LEU A 27 -12.79 8.27 12.65
C LEU A 27 -14.14 8.93 12.95
N LYS A 28 -14.26 10.19 12.53
CA LYS A 28 -15.55 10.90 12.55
C LYS A 28 -16.47 10.31 11.49
N SER A 29 -17.77 10.27 11.78
CA SER A 29 -18.80 9.74 10.87
C SER A 29 -18.76 10.35 9.46
N GLU A 30 -18.45 11.64 9.36
CA GLU A 30 -18.34 12.37 8.10
C GLU A 30 -17.13 11.92 7.28
N THR A 31 -16.02 11.59 7.95
CA THR A 31 -14.81 11.04 7.32
C THR A 31 -15.09 9.63 6.81
N GLU A 32 -15.75 8.80 7.61
CA GLU A 32 -16.12 7.44 7.22
C GLU A 32 -17.06 7.44 6.02
N ALA A 33 -18.08 8.31 6.03
CA ALA A 33 -18.99 8.50 4.92
C ALA A 33 -18.27 8.92 3.64
N LEU A 34 -17.28 9.82 3.74
CA LEU A 34 -16.50 10.27 2.60
C LEU A 34 -15.62 9.14 2.01
N ILE A 35 -14.99 8.34 2.86
CA ILE A 35 -14.19 7.18 2.43
C ILE A 35 -15.09 6.14 1.75
N CYS A 36 -16.26 5.84 2.32
CA CYS A 36 -17.23 4.92 1.71
C CYS A 36 -17.69 5.44 0.33
N ALA A 37 -17.99 6.74 0.22
CA ALA A 37 -18.34 7.36 -1.05
C ALA A 37 -17.20 7.29 -2.07
N ALA A 38 -15.94 7.37 -1.63
CA ALA A 38 -14.78 7.18 -2.50
C ALA A 38 -14.68 5.73 -3.00
N GLN A 39 -14.81 4.74 -2.10
CA GLN A 39 -14.78 3.31 -2.43
C GLN A 39 -15.88 2.95 -3.45
N GLU A 40 -17.10 3.45 -3.26
CA GLU A 40 -18.24 3.21 -4.17
C GLU A 40 -18.20 4.07 -5.45
N GLN A 41 -17.15 4.85 -5.67
CA GLN A 41 -17.01 5.83 -6.77
C GLN A 41 -18.19 6.82 -6.86
N ALA A 42 -18.79 7.15 -5.72
CA ALA A 42 -19.94 8.05 -5.61
C ALA A 42 -19.55 9.53 -5.45
N LEU A 43 -18.25 9.83 -5.31
CA LEU A 43 -17.76 11.21 -5.29
C LEU A 43 -18.08 11.91 -6.61
N ARG A 44 -18.43 13.20 -6.52
CA ARG A 44 -18.87 14.01 -7.66
C ARG A 44 -17.72 14.46 -8.57
N THR A 45 -17.03 13.49 -9.16
CA THR A 45 -15.96 13.68 -10.14
C THR A 45 -16.49 14.14 -11.51
N ASN A 46 -15.62 14.57 -12.43
CA ASN A 46 -16.05 14.91 -13.80
C ASN A 46 -16.72 13.74 -14.53
N TYR A 47 -16.33 12.49 -14.23
CA TYR A 47 -17.03 11.34 -14.80
C TYR A 47 -18.50 11.31 -14.38
N ILE A 48 -18.81 11.47 -13.09
CA ILE A 48 -20.18 11.56 -12.58
C ILE A 48 -20.90 12.77 -13.17
N LYS A 49 -20.28 13.95 -13.11
CA LYS A 49 -20.88 15.20 -13.63
C LYS A 49 -21.25 15.09 -15.11
N CYS A 50 -20.44 14.40 -15.91
CA CYS A 50 -20.67 14.21 -17.34
C CYS A 50 -21.68 13.10 -17.64
N LYS A 51 -21.50 11.92 -17.02
CA LYS A 51 -22.26 10.72 -17.37
C LYS A 51 -23.60 10.63 -16.66
N VAL A 52 -23.70 11.14 -15.43
CA VAL A 52 -24.89 11.08 -14.58
C VAL A 52 -25.59 12.43 -14.55
N ASP A 53 -24.95 13.47 -13.98
CA ASP A 53 -25.59 14.76 -13.74
C ASP A 53 -25.89 15.53 -15.04
N LYS A 54 -25.17 15.23 -16.12
CA LYS A 54 -25.16 15.99 -17.39
C LYS A 54 -24.85 17.49 -17.19
N THR A 55 -24.03 17.82 -16.20
CA THR A 55 -23.67 19.22 -15.84
C THR A 55 -22.35 19.68 -16.45
N VAL A 56 -21.54 18.76 -17.00
CA VAL A 56 -20.31 19.07 -17.73
C VAL A 56 -20.24 18.25 -19.01
N GLU A 57 -19.60 18.79 -20.03
CA GLU A 57 -19.53 18.15 -21.35
C GLU A 57 -18.51 17.00 -21.40
N SER A 58 -17.40 17.13 -20.67
CA SER A 58 -16.28 16.19 -20.74
C SER A 58 -16.11 15.39 -19.44
N PRO A 59 -15.95 14.06 -19.52
CA PRO A 59 -15.67 13.23 -18.35
C PRO A 59 -14.19 13.24 -17.95
N LEU A 60 -13.33 13.96 -18.67
CA LEU A 60 -11.88 13.86 -18.54
C LEU A 60 -11.37 14.42 -17.19
N CYS A 61 -10.31 13.78 -16.68
CA CYS A 61 -9.57 14.19 -15.51
C CYS A 61 -9.07 15.62 -15.62
N GLN A 62 -9.31 16.42 -14.59
CA GLN A 62 -8.90 17.81 -14.52
C GLN A 62 -7.39 17.99 -14.52
N LEU A 63 -6.64 16.99 -14.06
CA LEU A 63 -5.19 17.04 -13.94
C LEU A 63 -4.47 16.51 -15.19
N CYS A 64 -4.83 15.31 -15.65
CA CYS A 64 -4.12 14.65 -16.76
C CYS A 64 -4.78 14.88 -18.13
N LYS A 65 -6.07 15.20 -18.18
CA LYS A 65 -6.87 15.38 -19.42
C LYS A 65 -6.87 14.19 -20.39
N GLU A 66 -6.45 13.01 -19.97
CA GLU A 66 -6.23 11.85 -20.85
C GLU A 66 -7.19 10.69 -20.60
N ALA A 67 -7.70 10.56 -19.38
CA ALA A 67 -8.65 9.51 -19.00
C ALA A 67 -9.85 10.10 -18.27
N GLY A 68 -10.92 9.32 -18.17
CA GLY A 68 -12.11 9.69 -17.39
C GLY A 68 -11.75 9.91 -15.91
N GLU A 69 -12.27 10.99 -15.33
CA GLU A 69 -12.05 11.32 -13.92
C GLU A 69 -12.91 10.45 -13.02
N SER A 70 -12.47 9.23 -12.72
CA SER A 70 -13.03 8.44 -11.64
C SER A 70 -12.19 8.58 -10.37
N VAL A 71 -12.76 8.19 -9.23
CA VAL A 71 -12.01 8.09 -7.97
C VAL A 71 -10.82 7.13 -8.15
N TYR A 72 -11.06 5.98 -8.78
CA TYR A 72 -10.03 5.00 -9.10
C TYR A 72 -8.91 5.59 -9.97
N HIS A 73 -9.27 6.37 -11.00
CA HIS A 73 -8.28 7.06 -11.82
C HIS A 73 -7.42 8.00 -10.98
N ILE A 74 -8.05 8.88 -10.18
CA ILE A 74 -7.33 9.86 -9.34
C ILE A 74 -6.35 9.16 -8.38
N ILE A 75 -6.81 8.11 -7.70
CA ILE A 75 -6.06 7.45 -6.62
C ILE A 75 -4.98 6.51 -7.18
N SER A 76 -5.21 5.86 -8.32
CA SER A 76 -4.37 4.73 -8.75
C SER A 76 -3.75 4.86 -10.14
N GLU A 77 -4.27 5.74 -11.02
CA GLU A 77 -3.87 5.74 -12.44
C GLU A 77 -3.48 7.12 -12.99
N CYS A 78 -3.84 8.21 -12.30
CA CYS A 78 -3.60 9.55 -12.78
C CYS A 78 -2.11 9.83 -12.76
N LYS A 79 -1.44 9.85 -13.92
CA LYS A 79 0.01 10.04 -14.02
C LYS A 79 0.55 11.29 -13.34
N LYS A 80 -0.28 12.32 -13.16
CA LYS A 80 0.08 13.57 -12.44
C LYS A 80 0.15 13.39 -10.92
N LEU A 81 -0.57 12.41 -10.37
CA LEU A 81 -0.61 12.10 -8.94
C LEU A 81 0.13 10.81 -8.60
N ALA A 82 0.04 9.81 -9.48
CA ALA A 82 0.47 8.44 -9.23
C ALA A 82 1.89 8.40 -8.69
N GLN A 83 2.88 8.98 -9.37
CA GLN A 83 4.28 8.86 -8.93
C GLN A 83 4.52 9.38 -7.50
N LYS A 84 4.02 10.57 -7.17
CA LYS A 84 4.27 11.21 -5.87
C LYS A 84 3.41 10.60 -4.76
N GLU A 85 2.11 10.51 -4.98
CA GLU A 85 1.15 10.06 -3.96
C GLU A 85 1.21 8.54 -3.76
N TYR A 86 1.57 7.76 -4.78
CA TYR A 86 1.87 6.33 -4.60
C TYR A 86 3.08 6.15 -3.69
N LYS A 87 4.21 6.82 -3.99
CA LYS A 87 5.42 6.73 -3.16
C LYS A 87 5.15 7.14 -1.72
N ARG A 88 4.43 8.25 -1.51
CA ARG A 88 4.08 8.71 -0.16
C ARG A 88 3.26 7.67 0.63
N ARG A 89 2.27 7.03 0.00
CA ARG A 89 1.46 5.98 0.64
C ARG A 89 2.28 4.73 0.93
N HIS A 90 3.08 4.30 -0.03
CA HIS A 90 3.99 3.17 0.07
C HIS A 90 4.95 3.35 1.26
N ASP A 91 5.69 4.46 1.29
CA ASP A 91 6.65 4.77 2.34
C ASP A 91 5.96 4.93 3.71
N GLY A 92 4.71 5.42 3.72
CA GLY A 92 3.87 5.49 4.92
C GLY A 92 3.57 4.13 5.52
N VAL A 93 3.10 3.18 4.70
CA VAL A 93 2.78 1.80 5.13
C VAL A 93 4.05 1.06 5.55
N ALA A 94 5.10 1.11 4.74
CA ALA A 94 6.37 0.48 5.08
C ALA A 94 6.89 1.02 6.43
N ARG A 95 6.87 2.34 6.66
CA ARG A 95 7.31 2.94 7.93
C ARG A 95 6.49 2.46 9.12
N PHE A 96 5.17 2.34 8.97
CA PHE A 96 4.32 1.77 10.00
C PHE A 96 4.70 0.32 10.31
N LEU A 97 4.92 -0.51 9.29
CA LEU A 97 5.37 -1.90 9.47
C LEU A 97 6.72 -1.96 10.19
N HIS A 98 7.68 -1.12 9.81
CA HIS A 98 8.96 -1.05 10.51
C HIS A 98 8.77 -0.64 11.98
N TRP A 99 7.92 0.35 12.27
CA TRP A 99 7.61 0.77 13.64
C TRP A 99 6.98 -0.37 14.48
N GLU A 100 6.06 -1.15 13.89
CA GLU A 100 5.47 -2.34 14.52
C GLU A 100 6.52 -3.43 14.78
N LEU A 101 7.38 -3.71 13.81
CA LEU A 101 8.46 -4.69 13.94
C LEU A 101 9.45 -4.29 15.04
N CYS A 102 9.85 -3.02 15.12
CA CYS A 102 10.64 -2.51 16.24
C CYS A 102 9.95 -2.79 17.59
N GLY A 103 8.64 -2.59 17.68
CA GLY A 103 7.87 -2.88 18.89
C GLY A 103 7.87 -4.36 19.25
N LYS A 104 7.60 -5.23 18.28
CA LYS A 104 7.59 -6.68 18.44
C LYS A 104 8.91 -7.19 19.02
N TYR A 105 10.04 -6.69 18.50
CA TYR A 105 11.38 -7.10 18.95
C TYR A 105 11.98 -6.20 20.04
N LYS A 106 11.18 -5.33 20.66
CA LYS A 106 11.59 -4.43 21.76
C LYS A 106 12.79 -3.53 21.41
N LEU A 107 12.84 -3.07 20.17
CA LEU A 107 13.83 -2.11 19.68
C LEU A 107 13.36 -0.68 19.92
N GLN A 108 14.32 0.26 19.87
CA GLN A 108 14.01 1.68 19.97
C GLN A 108 13.06 2.11 18.85
N ARG A 109 11.98 2.80 19.23
CA ARG A 109 11.02 3.43 18.32
C ARG A 109 10.38 4.64 19.01
N THR A 110 9.84 5.57 18.22
CA THR A 110 9.05 6.70 18.72
C THR A 110 7.74 6.24 19.36
N GLU A 111 7.11 7.08 20.18
CA GLU A 111 5.77 6.79 20.74
C GLU A 111 4.72 6.67 19.64
N LYS A 112 4.82 7.53 18.63
CA LYS A 112 3.88 7.62 17.51
C LYS A 112 4.54 7.16 16.22
N TRP A 113 3.86 6.28 15.48
CA TRP A 113 4.41 5.71 14.24
C TRP A 113 4.66 6.75 13.14
N TRP A 114 3.87 7.83 13.09
CA TRP A 114 4.02 8.88 12.06
C TRP A 114 5.24 9.78 12.28
N GLU A 115 5.80 9.80 13.49
CA GLU A 115 7.06 10.46 13.85
C GLU A 115 8.27 9.52 13.68
N HIS A 116 8.03 8.22 13.47
CA HIS A 116 9.08 7.21 13.34
C HIS A 116 9.91 7.45 12.08
N GLN A 117 11.22 7.41 12.20
CA GLN A 117 12.14 7.43 11.07
C GLN A 117 12.87 6.08 11.01
N PRO A 118 12.58 5.23 10.00
CA PRO A 118 13.25 3.95 9.87
C PRO A 118 14.76 4.10 9.72
N GLU A 119 15.51 3.32 10.51
CA GLU A 119 16.96 3.22 10.38
C GLU A 119 17.30 2.14 9.37
N GLY A 120 18.31 2.38 8.52
CA GLY A 120 18.68 1.42 7.46
C GLY A 120 19.05 0.04 8.00
N VAL A 121 19.70 -0.02 9.16
CA VAL A 121 20.09 -1.27 9.82
C VAL A 121 19.86 -1.15 11.32
N MET A 122 19.05 -2.05 11.87
CA MET A 122 18.93 -2.25 13.31
C MET A 122 19.39 -3.67 13.65
N GLU A 123 20.49 -3.80 14.41
CA GLU A 123 21.09 -5.10 14.69
C GLU A 123 21.39 -5.30 16.19
N PRO A 124 20.36 -5.56 17.01
CA PRO A 124 20.55 -6.15 18.34
C PRO A 124 21.07 -7.61 18.26
N SER A 125 21.31 -8.21 19.42
CA SER A 125 21.94 -9.54 19.54
C SER A 125 21.20 -10.65 18.78
N ASP A 126 19.86 -10.69 18.85
CA ASP A 126 19.06 -11.84 18.38
C ASP A 126 18.23 -11.58 17.11
N VAL A 127 18.08 -10.32 16.70
CA VAL A 127 17.35 -9.94 15.48
C VAL A 127 18.15 -8.92 14.67
N LYS A 128 17.94 -8.88 13.36
CA LYS A 128 18.43 -7.83 12.48
C LYS A 128 17.31 -7.37 11.57
N ILE A 129 16.98 -6.08 11.60
CA ILE A 129 16.01 -5.46 10.71
C ILE A 129 16.77 -4.58 9.72
N LEU A 130 16.52 -4.78 8.43
CA LEU A 130 17.05 -3.95 7.35
C LEU A 130 15.91 -3.18 6.72
N TRP A 131 16.11 -1.88 6.49
CA TRP A 131 15.17 -1.00 5.81
C TRP A 131 15.78 -0.46 4.53
N ASP A 132 15.17 -0.74 3.38
CA ASP A 132 15.63 -0.25 2.08
C ASP A 132 17.15 -0.46 1.86
N VAL A 133 17.66 -1.63 2.27
CA VAL A 133 19.07 -2.04 2.12
C VAL A 133 19.20 -3.09 1.04
N MET A 134 20.24 -2.95 0.22
CA MET A 134 20.60 -3.94 -0.80
C MET A 134 21.25 -5.17 -0.14
N ILE A 135 20.64 -6.34 -0.31
CA ILE A 135 21.16 -7.61 0.17
C ILE A 135 22.39 -8.00 -0.66
N GLN A 136 23.46 -8.38 0.02
CA GLN A 136 24.66 -8.93 -0.64
C GLN A 136 24.40 -10.38 -1.02
N CYS A 137 24.62 -10.71 -2.28
CA CYS A 137 24.43 -12.05 -2.84
C CYS A 137 25.74 -12.48 -3.49
N ASP A 138 26.04 -13.77 -3.48
CA ASP A 138 27.23 -14.38 -4.07
C ASP A 138 27.18 -14.45 -5.60
N HIS A 139 26.00 -14.29 -6.18
CA HIS A 139 25.75 -14.14 -7.61
C HIS A 139 24.88 -12.89 -7.90
N LEU A 140 24.79 -12.52 -9.17
CA LEU A 140 23.99 -11.37 -9.60
C LEU A 140 22.50 -11.69 -9.49
N ILE A 141 21.83 -11.06 -8.52
CA ILE A 141 20.36 -11.00 -8.42
C ILE A 141 19.93 -9.57 -8.73
N GLU A 142 19.10 -9.39 -9.75
CA GLU A 142 18.61 -8.07 -10.18
C GLU A 142 17.77 -7.40 -9.10
N HIS A 143 16.94 -8.19 -8.42
CA HIS A 143 15.98 -7.73 -7.43
C HIS A 143 16.38 -8.16 -6.01
N ARG A 144 17.29 -7.40 -5.42
CA ARG A 144 17.89 -7.71 -4.10
C ARG A 144 17.73 -6.60 -3.07
N LYS A 145 16.78 -5.69 -3.26
CA LYS A 145 16.48 -4.58 -2.35
C LYS A 145 14.99 -4.60 -1.99
N PRO A 146 14.57 -5.41 -1.00
CA PRO A 146 13.22 -5.35 -0.45
C PRO A 146 13.03 -4.10 0.42
N ASP A 147 11.76 -3.74 0.69
CA ASP A 147 11.45 -2.64 1.60
C ASP A 147 11.95 -2.93 3.03
N ILE A 148 11.69 -4.13 3.54
CA ILE A 148 12.12 -4.56 4.87
C ILE A 148 12.60 -6.01 4.84
N VAL A 149 13.69 -6.29 5.55
CA VAL A 149 14.15 -7.66 5.84
C VAL A 149 14.27 -7.85 7.35
N VAL A 150 13.78 -8.97 7.86
CA VAL A 150 13.92 -9.33 9.27
C VAL A 150 14.64 -10.66 9.38
N LEU A 151 15.78 -10.68 10.05
CA LEU A 151 16.55 -11.89 10.34
C LEU A 151 16.47 -12.22 11.83
N GLU A 152 15.90 -13.37 12.17
CA GLU A 152 15.91 -13.92 13.52
C GLU A 152 17.11 -14.86 13.65
N LYS A 153 18.15 -14.44 14.38
CA LYS A 153 19.45 -15.13 14.44
C LYS A 153 19.38 -16.48 15.13
N GLY A 154 18.58 -16.59 16.19
CA GLY A 154 18.40 -17.84 16.94
C GLY A 154 17.68 -18.92 16.11
N ASP A 155 16.59 -18.55 15.46
CA ASP A 155 15.76 -19.45 14.65
C ASP A 155 16.31 -19.66 13.23
N LYS A 156 17.33 -18.87 12.83
CA LYS A 156 17.85 -18.81 11.45
C LYS A 156 16.76 -18.57 10.42
N LYS A 157 15.78 -17.72 10.76
CA LYS A 157 14.68 -17.33 9.86
C LYS A 157 14.96 -15.97 9.25
N CYS A 158 14.63 -15.82 7.97
CA CYS A 158 14.66 -14.57 7.26
C CYS A 158 13.26 -14.30 6.69
N PHE A 159 12.74 -13.10 6.92
CA PHE A 159 11.48 -12.64 6.37
C PHE A 159 11.75 -11.45 5.45
N ILE A 160 11.25 -11.56 4.22
CA ILE A 160 11.23 -10.46 3.26
C ILE A 160 9.84 -9.85 3.28
N VAL A 161 9.76 -8.55 3.51
CA VAL A 161 8.51 -7.80 3.52
C VAL A 161 8.62 -6.70 2.48
N ASP A 162 7.74 -6.75 1.48
CA ASP A 162 7.73 -5.82 0.36
C ASP A 162 6.31 -5.29 0.15
N VAL A 163 6.15 -3.97 0.11
CA VAL A 163 4.87 -3.27 0.22
C VAL A 163 4.34 -2.89 -1.16
N ALA A 164 3.07 -3.16 -1.41
CA ALA A 164 2.40 -2.75 -2.65
C ALA A 164 1.16 -1.92 -2.32
N ILE A 165 0.90 -0.86 -3.10
CA ILE A 165 -0.35 -0.08 -3.00
C ILE A 165 -1.12 -0.15 -4.34
N PRO A 166 -1.49 -1.35 -4.83
CA PRO A 166 -2.20 -1.49 -6.10
C PRO A 166 -3.62 -0.97 -5.98
N GLY A 167 -4.26 -0.69 -7.12
CA GLY A 167 -5.72 -0.64 -7.17
C GLY A 167 -6.31 -2.04 -6.98
N ASP A 168 -7.52 -2.13 -6.42
CA ASP A 168 -8.13 -3.40 -5.97
C ASP A 168 -8.04 -4.52 -7.00
N LYS A 169 -8.34 -4.23 -8.27
CA LYS A 169 -8.29 -5.20 -9.39
C LYS A 169 -6.91 -5.80 -9.69
N ARG A 170 -5.85 -5.19 -9.17
CA ARG A 170 -4.45 -5.56 -9.44
C ARG A 170 -3.77 -6.21 -8.23
N ILE A 171 -4.48 -6.43 -7.12
CA ILE A 171 -3.90 -7.00 -5.89
C ILE A 171 -3.21 -8.34 -6.18
N ILE A 172 -3.95 -9.31 -6.73
CA ILE A 172 -3.43 -10.68 -7.01
C ILE A 172 -2.22 -10.61 -7.94
N SER A 173 -2.36 -9.98 -9.11
CA SER A 173 -1.26 -9.87 -10.08
C SER A 173 -0.03 -9.16 -9.50
N LYS A 174 -0.21 -8.21 -8.57
CA LYS A 174 0.90 -7.46 -7.99
C LYS A 174 1.59 -8.24 -6.87
N GLU A 175 0.84 -9.04 -6.15
CA GLU A 175 1.39 -9.99 -5.18
C GLU A 175 2.22 -11.06 -5.90
N GLU A 176 1.68 -11.69 -6.94
CA GLU A 176 2.40 -12.67 -7.77
C GLU A 176 3.71 -12.10 -8.33
N GLU A 177 3.65 -10.90 -8.95
CA GLU A 177 4.83 -10.20 -9.46
C GLU A 177 5.89 -10.00 -8.37
N LYS A 178 5.50 -9.59 -7.16
CA LYS A 178 6.45 -9.36 -6.05
C LYS A 178 7.02 -10.66 -5.50
N VAL A 179 6.20 -11.71 -5.40
CA VAL A 179 6.69 -13.03 -4.96
C VAL A 179 7.72 -13.54 -5.97
N GLU A 180 7.38 -13.58 -7.26
CA GLU A 180 8.30 -13.99 -8.32
C GLU A 180 9.60 -13.17 -8.31
N LYS A 181 9.48 -11.86 -8.15
CA LYS A 181 10.61 -10.92 -8.11
C LYS A 181 11.66 -11.27 -7.04
N TYR A 182 11.25 -11.74 -5.86
CA TYR A 182 12.16 -12.04 -4.75
C TYR A 182 12.39 -13.53 -4.51
N GLN A 183 11.81 -14.42 -5.34
CA GLN A 183 12.02 -15.87 -5.23
C GLN A 183 13.49 -16.29 -5.30
N GLU A 184 14.32 -15.55 -6.03
CA GLU A 184 15.76 -15.85 -6.12
C GLU A 184 16.49 -15.64 -4.80
N LEU A 185 16.05 -14.70 -3.96
CA LEU A 185 16.65 -14.49 -2.64
C LEU A 185 16.45 -15.67 -1.67
N ASN A 186 15.44 -16.52 -1.92
CA ASN A 186 15.23 -17.74 -1.13
C ASN A 186 16.22 -18.86 -1.48
N LYS A 187 16.99 -18.71 -2.57
CA LYS A 187 17.95 -19.71 -3.05
C LYS A 187 19.39 -19.44 -2.60
N THR A 188 19.61 -18.32 -1.93
CA THR A 188 20.91 -17.84 -1.40
C THR A 188 21.06 -18.26 0.06
#